data_AF-A0A7T8KBR6-F1
#
_entry.id   AF-A0A7T8KBR6-F1
#
_cell.length_a   1.000
_cell.length_b   1.000
_cell.length_c   1.000
_cell.angle_alpha   90.00
_cell.angle_beta   90.00
_cell.angle_gamma   90.00
#
_symmetry.space_group_name_H-M   'P 1'
#
loop_
_entity.id
_entity.type
_entity.pdbx_description
1 polymer ?
#
loop_
_entity_poly.entity_id
_entity_poly.type
_entity_poly.pdbx_seq_one_letter_code
_entity_poly.pdbx_strand_id
1 'polypeptide(L)' 'MQNWMEANIKFWPKTFWPPQSPDLNPLDFCIWWHIERQACSVRYKNIWL' A
#
# COMPACT_ATOMS: atom_id res chain seq x y z
N MET A 1 13.29 -3.13 16.25
CA MET A 1 12.65 -2.21 15.28
C MET A 1 11.25 -1.81 15.75
N GLN A 2 10.34 -2.78 15.96
CA GLN A 2 8.95 -2.51 16.34
C GLN A 2 8.80 -1.65 17.62
N ASN A 3 9.44 -2.03 18.73
CA ASN A 3 9.38 -1.29 20.00
C ASN A 3 9.93 0.14 19.90
N TRP A 4 10.93 0.38 19.04
CA TRP A 4 11.48 1.72 18.83
C TRP A 4 10.47 2.59 18.07
N MET A 5 9.81 2.03 17.05
CA MET A 5 8.80 2.75 16.29
C MET A 5 7.58 3.10 17.14
N GLU A 6 7.13 2.18 17.99
CA GLU A 6 6.03 2.46 18.94
C GLU A 6 6.35 3.60 19.91
N ALA A 7 7.61 3.70 20.35
CA ALA A 7 8.05 4.75 21.25
C ALA A 7 8.32 6.10 20.57
N ASN A 8 8.62 6.11 19.26
CA ASN A 8 9.15 7.31 18.57
C ASN A 8 8.28 7.80 17.41
N ILE A 9 7.28 7.04 16.98
CA ILE A 9 6.44 7.38 15.83
C ILE A 9 4.98 7.45 16.28
N LYS A 10 4.32 8.57 16.01
CA LYS A 10 2.87 8.67 16.19
C LYS A 10 2.15 7.96 15.04
N PHE A 11 1.60 6.79 15.34
CA PHE A 11 0.70 6.11 14.43
C PHE A 11 -0.65 6.83 14.36
N TRP A 12 -1.25 6.79 13.17
CA TRP A 12 -2.62 7.28 13.00
C TRP A 12 -3.59 6.34 13.71
N PRO A 13 -4.66 6.88 14.32
CA PRO A 13 -5.67 6.03 14.94
C PRO A 13 -6.33 5.14 13.89
N LYS A 14 -6.76 3.94 14.28
CA LYS A 14 -7.41 2.98 13.35
C LYS A 14 -8.65 3.56 12.66
N THR A 15 -9.30 4.53 13.29
CA THR A 15 -10.49 5.24 12.79
C THR A 15 -10.16 6.36 11.81
N PHE A 16 -8.89 6.66 11.56
CA PHE A 16 -8.48 7.72 10.65
C PHE A 16 -8.95 7.46 9.22
N TRP A 17 -8.89 6.21 8.78
CA TRP A 17 -9.36 5.80 7.46
C TRP A 17 -10.81 5.36 7.54
N PRO A 18 -11.73 6.05 6.84
CA PRO A 18 -13.10 5.58 6.76
C PRO A 18 -13.17 4.26 5.97
N PRO A 19 -14.08 3.34 6.34
CA PRO A 19 -14.29 2.11 5.59
C PRO A 19 -14.72 2.41 4.15
N GLN A 20 -14.35 1.52 3.23
CA GLN A 20 -14.73 1.58 1.81
C GLN A 20 -14.33 2.88 1.07
N SER A 21 -13.28 3.56 1.52
CA SER A 21 -12.77 4.78 0.86
C SER A 21 -11.37 4.55 0.25
N PRO A 22 -11.27 3.76 -0.84
CA PRO A 22 -9.99 3.51 -1.52
C PRO A 22 -9.40 4.78 -2.14
N ASP A 23 -10.24 5.78 -2.42
CA ASP A 23 -9.87 7.11 -2.88
C ASP A 23 -9.05 7.91 -1.85
N LEU A 24 -9.18 7.58 -0.56
CA LEU A 24 -8.46 8.27 0.49
C LEU A 24 -7.10 7.63 0.80
N ASN A 25 -6.91 6.34 0.54
CA ASN A 25 -5.63 5.68 0.77
C ASN A 25 -4.67 5.91 -0.42
N PRO A 26 -3.53 6.60 -0.24
CA PRO A 26 -2.53 6.84 -1.29
C PRO A 26 -2.04 5.58 -1.99
N LEU A 27 -1.99 4.46 -1.25
CA LEU A 27 -1.62 3.18 -1.83
C LEU A 27 -2.65 2.73 -2.87
N ASP A 28 -3.93 2.86 -2.55
CA ASP A 28 -5.04 2.38 -3.38
C ASP A 28 -5.33 3.31 -4.56
N PHE A 29 -5.37 4.63 -4.37
CA PHE A 29 -5.72 5.53 -5.47
C PHE A 29 -4.59 5.84 -6.45
N CYS A 30 -3.32 5.63 -6.07
CA CYS A 30 -2.16 6.06 -6.88
C CYS A 30 -1.08 5.00 -7.03
N ILE A 31 -0.60 4.44 -5.92
CA ILE A 31 0.62 3.62 -5.95
C ILE A 31 0.37 2.26 -6.61
N TRP A 32 -0.76 1.60 -6.33
CA TRP A 32 -1.04 0.27 -6.89
C TRP A 32 -1.08 0.27 -8.41
N TRP A 33 -1.69 1.28 -9.03
CA TRP A 33 -1.69 1.43 -10.48
C TRP A 33 -0.27 1.55 -11.05
N HIS A 34 0.61 2.31 -10.39
CA HIS A 34 1.99 2.45 -10.84
C HIS A 34 2.76 1.12 -10.73
N ILE A 35 2.62 0.43 -9.59
CA ILE A 35 3.27 -0.86 -9.35
C ILE A 35 2.77 -1.89 -10.36
N GLU A 36 1.46 -2.00 -10.56
CA GLU A 36 0.86 -2.94 -11.51
C GLU A 36 1.39 -2.71 -12.91
N ARG A 37 1.44 -1.45 -13.37
CA ARG A 37 2.01 -1.12 -14.68
C ARG A 37 3.46 -1.54 -14.84
N GLN A 38 4.29 -1.37 -13.81
CA GLN A 38 5.70 -1.76 -13.86
C GLN A 38 5.88 -3.28 -13.75
N ALA A 39 5.17 -3.93 -12.82
CA ALA A 39 5.22 -5.37 -12.61
C ALA A 39 4.67 -6.15 -13.81
N CYS A 40 3.64 -5.62 -14.48
CA CYS A 40 3.08 -6.25 -15.68
C CYS A 40 3.75 -5.79 -16.98
N SER A 41 4.78 -4.94 -16.92
CA SER A 41 5.50 -4.47 -18.11
C SER A 41 6.30 -5.57 -18.82
N VAL A 42 6.64 -6.64 -18.09
CA VAL A 42 7.34 -7.82 -18.60
C VAL A 42 6.58 -9.06 -18.19
N ARG A 43 6.40 -10.00 -19.13
CA ARG A 43 5.84 -11.31 -18.80
C ARG A 43 6.90 -12.16 -18.12
N TYR A 44 6.78 -12.32 -16.82
CA TYR A 44 7.66 -13.19 -16.04
C TYR A 44 7.23 -14.65 -16.18
N LYS A 45 8.18 -15.52 -16.55
CA LYS A 45 7.92 -16.94 -16.86
C LYS A 45 7.43 -17.79 -15.69
N ASN A 46 7.62 -17.30 -14.46
CA ASN A 46 7.22 -17.96 -13.22
C ASN A 46 5.85 -17.49 -12.71
N ILE A 47 5.23 -16.51 -13.36
CA ILE A 47 3.87 -16.05 -13.06
C ILE A 47 2.97 -16.69 -14.12
N TRP A 48 2.33 -17.80 -13.76
CA TRP A 48 1.35 -18.46 -14.61
C TRP A 48 0.06 -17.64 -14.60
N LEU A 49 -0.01 -16.67 -15.52
CA LEU A 49 -1.25 -16.08 -16.04
C LEU A 49 -1.40 -16.50 -17.51
#